data_AF-A0AAW5GGD4-F1
#
_entry.id   AF-A0AAW5GGD4-F1
#
_cell.length_a   1.000
_cell.length_b   1.000
_cell.length_c   1.000
_cell.angle_alpha   90.00
_cell.angle_beta   90.00
_cell.angle_gamma   90.00
#
_symmetry.space_group_name_H-M   'P 1'
#
loop_
_entity.id
_entity.type
_entity.pdbx_description
1 polymer ?
#
loop_
_entity_poly.entity_id
_entity_poly.type
_entity_poly.pdbx_seq_one_letter_code
_entity_poly.pdbx_strand_id
1 'polypeptide(L)'
;MKRKITRRNKQFLSSLLEKVALWDLPLHSIVALSASTAETKNASRLARRGKLLPDWERVEPWGEEFLLPFAGPSGKIYHYQICSYKDYQHSMYSLRASDNSFFR
;
A
#
# COMPACT_ATOMS: atom_id res chain seq x y z
N MET A 1 -14.68 9.95 28.61
CA MET A 1 -13.92 9.39 27.45
C MET A 1 -13.18 8.08 27.73
N LYS A 2 -12.51 7.90 28.89
CA LYS A 2 -11.72 6.70 29.22
C LYS A 2 -12.47 5.37 29.03
N ARG A 3 -13.72 5.27 29.51
CA ARG A 3 -14.56 4.05 29.40
C ARG A 3 -14.81 3.60 27.94
N LYS A 4 -15.00 4.53 27.01
CA LYS A 4 -15.25 4.23 25.58
C LYS A 4 -14.02 3.60 24.94
N ILE A 5 -12.84 4.18 25.21
CA ILE A 5 -11.56 3.66 24.71
C ILE A 5 -11.28 2.28 25.32
N THR A 6 -11.46 2.13 26.64
CA THR A 6 -11.28 0.84 27.31
C THR A 6 -12.19 -0.24 26.74
N ARG A 7 -13.48 0.05 26.52
CA ARG A 7 -14.43 -0.91 25.93
C ARG A 7 -13.98 -1.34 24.53
N ARG A 8 -13.64 -0.37 23.68
CA ARG A 8 -13.17 -0.65 22.31
C ARG A 8 -11.89 -1.49 22.30
N ASN A 9 -10.93 -1.16 23.17
CA ASN A 9 -9.68 -1.91 23.26
C ASN A 9 -9.91 -3.33 23.75
N LYS A 10 -10.78 -3.54 24.75
CA LYS A 10 -11.18 -4.87 25.21
C LYS A 10 -11.80 -5.69 24.08
N GLN A 11 -12.77 -5.13 23.37
CA GLN A 11 -13.41 -5.80 22.23
C GLN A 11 -12.39 -6.20 21.15
N PHE A 12 -11.47 -5.29 20.82
CA PHE A 12 -10.41 -5.56 19.85
C PHE A 12 -9.49 -6.70 20.29
N LEU A 13 -8.98 -6.65 21.53
CA LEU A 13 -8.12 -7.71 22.07
C LEU A 13 -8.84 -9.07 22.12
N SER A 14 -10.11 -9.10 22.55
CA SER A 14 -10.91 -10.32 22.54
C SER A 14 -11.01 -10.92 21.14
N SER A 15 -11.31 -10.11 20.11
CA SER A 15 -11.36 -10.60 18.73
C SER A 15 -10.02 -11.11 18.18
N LEU A 16 -8.89 -10.58 18.67
CA LEU A 16 -7.57 -11.10 18.29
C LEU A 16 -7.32 -12.47 18.93
N LEU A 17 -7.69 -12.64 20.20
CA LEU A 17 -7.55 -13.91 20.91
C LEU A 17 -8.46 -15.00 20.32
N GLU A 18 -9.68 -14.65 19.89
CA GLU A 18 -10.56 -15.57 19.16
C GLU A 18 -9.92 -16.07 17.86
N LYS A 19 -9.25 -15.19 17.11
CA LYS A 19 -8.53 -15.58 15.88
C LYS A 19 -7.31 -16.45 16.16
N VAL A 20 -6.59 -16.20 17.25
CA VAL A 20 -5.48 -17.06 17.71
C VAL A 20 -6.01 -18.48 17.94
N ALA A 21 -7.11 -18.61 18.68
CA ALA A 21 -7.72 -19.91 18.94
C ALA A 21 -8.27 -20.58 17.67
N LEU A 22 -8.85 -19.81 16.75
CA LEU A 22 -9.46 -20.34 15.53
C LEU A 22 -8.43 -20.78 14.48
N TRP A 23 -7.35 -20.01 14.32
CA TRP A 23 -6.36 -20.24 13.25
C TRP A 23 -5.14 -21.01 13.73
N ASP A 24 -5.04 -21.29 15.03
CA ASP A 24 -3.90 -21.96 15.65
C ASP A 24 -2.55 -21.28 15.31
N LEU A 25 -2.57 -19.94 15.32
CA LEU A 25 -1.41 -19.10 15.02
C LEU A 25 -0.98 -18.30 16.26
N PRO A 26 0.32 -18.06 16.44
CA PRO A 26 0.80 -17.19 17.50
C PRO A 26 0.16 -15.80 17.45
N LEU A 27 -0.08 -15.20 18.62
CA LEU A 27 -0.69 -13.87 18.72
C LEU A 27 0.05 -12.80 17.91
N HIS A 28 1.39 -12.86 17.87
CA HIS A 28 2.19 -11.91 17.09
C HIS A 28 1.87 -11.98 15.59
N SER A 29 1.62 -13.16 15.04
CA SER A 29 1.24 -13.36 13.64
C SER A 29 -0.14 -12.76 13.36
N ILE A 30 -1.12 -13.00 14.25
CA ILE A 30 -2.46 -12.42 14.12
C ILE A 30 -2.44 -10.89 14.20
N VAL A 31 -1.59 -10.33 15.07
CA VAL A 31 -1.38 -8.87 15.16
C VAL A 31 -0.75 -8.33 13.88
N ALA A 32 0.28 -8.98 13.36
CA ALA A 32 0.93 -8.59 12.10
C ALA A 32 -0.05 -8.64 10.91
N LEU A 33 -0.87 -9.70 10.80
CA LEU A 33 -1.93 -9.82 9.80
C LEU A 33 -2.98 -8.71 9.92
N SER A 34 -3.35 -8.36 11.15
CA SER A 34 -4.31 -7.28 11.40
C SER A 34 -3.74 -5.91 11.02
N ALA A 35 -2.45 -5.68 11.28
CA ALA A 35 -1.75 -4.48 10.85
C ALA A 35 -1.66 -4.41 9.31
N SER A 36 -1.23 -5.48 8.66
CA SER A 36 -1.20 -5.61 7.20
C SER A 36 -2.58 -5.32 6.58
N THR A 37 -3.66 -5.89 7.15
CA THR A 37 -5.03 -5.63 6.69
C THR A 37 -5.40 -4.15 6.80
N ALA A 38 -4.98 -3.46 7.86
CA ALA A 38 -5.22 -2.04 8.04
C ALA A 38 -4.42 -1.21 7.01
N GLU A 39 -3.19 -1.62 6.70
CA GLU A 39 -2.36 -1.00 5.66
C GLU A 39 -2.99 -1.15 4.28
N THR A 40 -3.48 -2.35 3.93
CA THR A 40 -4.19 -2.59 2.67
C THR A 40 -5.43 -1.70 2.55
N LYS A 41 -6.24 -1.59 3.62
CA LYS A 41 -7.40 -0.67 3.63
C LYS A 41 -6.99 0.78 3.42
N ASN A 42 -5.86 1.20 3.99
CA ASN A 42 -5.34 2.53 3.79
C ASN A 42 -4.86 2.74 2.34
N ALA A 43 -4.16 1.76 1.76
CA ALA A 43 -3.74 1.77 0.36
C ALA A 43 -4.95 1.94 -0.57
N SER A 44 -6.00 1.12 -0.41
CA SER A 44 -7.23 1.23 -1.21
C SER A 44 -7.89 2.59 -1.07
N ARG A 45 -7.89 3.18 0.14
CA ARG A 45 -8.40 4.53 0.39
C ARG A 45 -7.58 5.60 -0.33
N LEU A 46 -6.25 5.47 -0.36
CA LEU A 46 -5.37 6.40 -1.06
C LEU A 46 -5.54 6.28 -2.58
N ALA A 47 -5.60 5.05 -3.10
CA ALA A 47 -5.85 4.77 -4.52
C ALA A 47 -7.17 5.40 -4.98
N ARG A 48 -8.26 5.20 -4.23
CA ARG A 48 -9.58 5.81 -4.52
C ARG A 48 -9.54 7.34 -4.51
N ARG A 49 -8.59 7.95 -3.79
CA ARG A 49 -8.40 9.41 -3.74
C ARG A 49 -7.39 9.92 -4.76
N GLY A 50 -6.83 9.07 -5.61
CA GLY A 50 -5.76 9.43 -6.55
C GLY A 50 -4.46 9.86 -5.86
N LYS A 51 -4.24 9.46 -4.60
CA LYS A 51 -3.07 9.85 -3.78
C LYS A 51 -2.03 8.74 -3.67
N LEU A 52 -2.30 7.59 -4.28
CA LEU A 52 -1.36 6.49 -4.37
C LEU A 52 -0.86 6.48 -5.81
N LEU A 53 0.36 6.97 -6.00
CA LEU A 53 0.93 7.23 -7.33
C LEU A 53 2.10 6.29 -7.58
N PRO A 54 2.37 5.93 -8.85
CA PRO A 54 3.58 5.20 -9.19
C PRO A 54 4.80 6.07 -8.91
N ASP A 55 5.80 5.49 -8.26
CA ASP A 55 7.09 6.12 -7.96
C ASP A 55 8.14 5.57 -8.93
N TRP A 56 8.23 6.23 -10.09
CA TRP A 56 9.17 5.87 -11.15
C TRP A 56 10.63 6.17 -10.80
N GLU A 57 10.90 6.99 -9.78
CA GLU A 57 12.27 7.26 -9.32
C GLU A 57 12.87 6.06 -8.59
N ARG A 58 12.03 5.23 -7.97
CA ARG A 58 12.40 4.04 -7.20
C ARG A 58 12.06 2.72 -7.91
N VAL A 59 11.84 2.76 -9.22
CA VAL A 59 11.60 1.56 -10.02
C VAL A 59 12.83 0.65 -10.01
N GLU A 60 12.62 -0.65 -9.82
CA GLU A 60 13.70 -1.63 -9.79
C GLU A 60 13.54 -2.65 -10.93
N PRO A 61 14.62 -3.05 -11.62
CA PRO A 61 14.55 -4.11 -12.61
C PRO A 61 14.27 -5.47 -11.95
N TRP A 62 13.40 -6.28 -12.55
CA TRP A 62 13.13 -7.66 -12.18
C TRP A 62 13.14 -8.51 -13.45
N GLY A 63 14.30 -9.11 -13.77
CA GLY A 63 14.45 -9.89 -15.01
C GLY A 63 14.22 -9.02 -16.26
N GLU A 64 13.23 -9.38 -17.08
CA GLU A 64 12.81 -8.62 -18.27
C GLU A 64 11.69 -7.60 -17.97
N GLU A 65 11.29 -7.50 -16.70
CA GLU A 65 10.22 -6.65 -16.19
C GLU A 65 10.76 -5.64 -15.17
N PHE A 66 9.87 -4.82 -14.63
CA PHE A 66 10.16 -3.84 -13.59
C PHE A 66 9.20 -3.99 -12.43
N LEU A 67 9.72 -3.83 -11.21
CA LEU A 67 8.92 -3.54 -10.03
C LEU A 67 8.70 -2.04 -9.92
N LEU A 68 7.47 -1.62 -10.14
CA LEU A 68 7.04 -0.24 -9.95
C LEU A 68 6.40 -0.08 -8.56
N PRO A 69 7.07 0.61 -7.61
CA PRO A 69 6.44 0.93 -6.34
C PRO A 69 5.31 1.93 -6.50
N PHE A 70 4.24 1.74 -5.71
CA PHE A 70 3.17 2.72 -5.54
C PHE A 70 3.27 3.36 -4.17
N ALA A 71 3.58 4.65 -4.14
CA ALA A 71 3.84 5.41 -2.93
C ALA A 71 2.70 6.37 -2.61
N GLY A 72 2.42 6.52 -1.31
CA GLY A 72 1.52 7.55 -0.81
C GLY A 72 2.24 8.90 -0.64
N PRO A 73 1.53 9.97 -0.24
CA PRO A 73 2.10 11.32 -0.14
C PRO A 73 3.25 11.46 0.87
N SER A 74 3.39 10.53 1.80
CA SER A 74 4.50 10.50 2.77
C SER A 74 5.74 9.78 2.23
N GLY A 75 5.74 9.32 0.98
CA GLY A 75 6.81 8.49 0.40
C GLY A 75 6.82 7.03 0.86
N LYS A 76 5.82 6.59 1.65
CA LYS A 76 5.65 5.18 2.05
C LYS A 76 5.13 4.38 0.86
N ILE A 77 5.81 3.29 0.54
CA ILE A 77 5.41 2.31 -0.47
C ILE A 77 4.32 1.39 0.12
N TYR A 78 3.22 1.21 -0.61
CA TYR A 78 2.11 0.35 -0.16
C TYR A 78 2.03 -0.98 -0.93
N HIS A 79 2.38 -0.97 -2.21
CA HIS A 79 2.48 -2.18 -3.02
C HIS A 79 3.41 -1.94 -4.19
N TYR A 80 3.78 -3.03 -4.86
CA TYR A 80 4.51 -3.02 -6.12
C TYR A 80 3.61 -3.57 -7.23
N GLN A 81 3.78 -3.05 -8.43
CA GLN A 81 3.21 -3.60 -9.64
C GLN A 81 4.35 -4.08 -10.53
N ILE A 82 4.18 -5.28 -11.10
CA ILE A 82 5.09 -5.78 -12.12
C ILE A 82 4.67 -5.14 -13.46
N CYS A 83 5.60 -4.48 -14.12
CA CYS A 83 5.39 -3.80 -15.39
C CYS A 83 6.36 -4.32 -16.45
N SER A 84 5.89 -4.44 -17.69
CA SER A 84 6.75 -4.81 -18.81
C SER A 84 7.51 -3.60 -19.35
N TYR A 85 8.56 -3.84 -20.14
CA TYR A 85 9.32 -2.78 -20.81
C TYR A 85 8.47 -1.90 -21.74
N LYS A 86 7.40 -2.45 -22.32
CA LYS A 86 6.47 -1.69 -23.16
C LYS A 86 5.68 -0.65 -22.35
N ASP A 87 5.30 -1.01 -21.13
CA ASP A 87 4.56 -0.13 -20.22
C ASP A 87 5.46 1.01 -19.70
N TYR A 88 6.74 0.72 -19.48
CA TYR A 88 7.76 1.70 -19.10
C TYR A 88 7.97 2.75 -20.20
N GLN A 89 8.09 2.34 -21.47
CA GLN A 89 8.30 3.29 -22.56
C GLN A 89 7.08 4.21 -22.73
N HIS A 90 5.87 3.66 -22.75
CA HIS A 90 4.65 4.47 -22.95
C HIS A 90 4.47 5.53 -21.85
N SER A 91 4.72 5.17 -20.60
CA SER A 91 4.60 6.09 -19.45
C SER A 91 5.68 7.18 -19.44
N MET A 92 6.93 6.87 -19.81
CA MET A 92 8.00 7.86 -19.95
C MET A 92 7.73 8.86 -21.09
N TYR A 93 7.17 8.41 -22.22
CA TYR A 93 6.77 9.32 -23.29
C TYR A 93 5.63 10.25 -22.86
N SER A 94 4.64 9.74 -22.11
CA SER A 94 3.54 10.58 -21.59
C SER A 94 4.01 11.61 -20.56
N LEU A 95 4.91 11.25 -19.64
CA LEU A 95 5.46 12.17 -18.65
C LEU A 95 6.25 13.33 -19.29
N ARG A 96 7.09 13.02 -20.29
CA ARG A 96 7.83 14.06 -21.05
C ARG A 96 6.92 14.94 -21.91
N ALA A 97 5.82 14.39 -22.42
CA ALA A 97 4.85 15.16 -23.20
C ALA A 97 4.06 16.15 -22.33
N SER A 98 3.75 15.81 -21.07
CA SER A 98 3.13 16.73 -20.11
C SER A 98 4.06 17.87 -19.67
N ASP A 99 5.36 17.62 -19.51
CA ASP A 99 6.32 18.68 -19.15
C ASP A 99 6.56 19.69 -20.28
N ASN A 100 6.47 19.25 -21.54
CA ASN A 100 6.58 20.13 -22.71
C ASN A 100 5.32 20.97 -22.99
N SER A 101 4.21 20.75 -22.27
CA SER A 101 2.99 21.56 -22.43
C SER A 101 2.99 22.88 -21.66
N PHE A 102 4.03 23.14 -20.85
CA PHE A 102 4.24 24.42 -20.15
C PHE A 102 5.10 25.42 -20.94
N PHE A 103 5.62 25.05 -22.11
CA PHE A 103 6.32 25.94 -23.04
C PHE A 103 5.57 26.03 -24.38
N ARG A 104 4.36 26.58 -24.38
CA ARG A 104 3.71 27.14 -25.57
C ARG A 104 2.80 28.30 -25.22
#